data_AF-A0A922F661-F1
#
_entry.id   AF-A0A922F661-F1
#
_cell.length_a   1.000
_cell.length_b   1.000
_cell.length_c   1.000
_cell.angle_alpha   90.00
_cell.angle_beta   90.00
_cell.angle_gamma   90.00
#
_symmetry.space_group_name_H-M   'P 1'
#
loop_
_entity.id
_entity.type
_entity.pdbx_description
1 polymer ?
#
loop_
_entity_poly.entity_id
_entity_poly.type
_entity_poly.pdbx_seq_one_letter_code
_entity_poly.pdbx_strand_id
1 'polypeptide(L)'
;MTDAFSMIPASVLRNLSDKLYEKRKNAALEVEGIVKQLAVAGDHDRITAVINLLITEFTVSQQANHRKGGLIGLAAATVGLTSEAAQHLEQIVLPVLNSFSDQDSRVRYYACEALYNIAKVVREDFIIFFNQIFDALCKLSADSDANVQSAAHLLDRLVKDIVTVSDQFSIEEFIPLLRERMNVLNPYVRQFLVGWITVLDSVPEFDMLGFLPDFLDGLFNMLSDSSHEIRQQADSALSEFLQEIKNSPSVDYVRMAKILVQRAASQDEFTRLTAITWINEFVKLGGDQLVPYDADILGAILPCISDEEEKIRVVARETNEELRSIKADPAEGFEVGAILTIARRQLSSEWEATRIEALHWISTLLERHRMEVLSSLVDIFDTLLKALSDPSDEVVLLVLEVHACIAEDPPHFRQLVVFLVHNFRMDISLLVKRGALIIRRLCVLLDPERVYRELSTILEGESDLDFASILVQTLNLILLTSSELSEVRDLLKNSLVSPAGKDLFVSLYASWCHSPMAIISLCLLAQTYQHANAVIQSLVEEDINVKFLVQLDKLIRLLETPIFAYLRLQLLEPGRYIWLLKALYGLLMLLPQEVQRPEEPPDPASWNMSGPLSRSRRG
;
A
#
# COMPACT_ATOMS: atom_id res chain seq x y z
N MET A 1 -27.92 -57.85 32.12
CA MET A 1 -26.57 -57.69 32.72
C MET A 1 -25.91 -59.02 33.12
N THR A 2 -26.65 -60.06 33.54
CA THR A 2 -26.07 -61.35 33.95
C THR A 2 -25.56 -62.25 32.82
N ASP A 3 -25.96 -62.04 31.55
CA ASP A 3 -25.54 -62.89 30.43
C ASP A 3 -24.22 -62.48 29.75
N ALA A 4 -23.77 -61.22 29.86
CA ALA A 4 -22.55 -60.78 29.16
C ALA A 4 -21.25 -61.33 29.79
N PHE A 5 -21.22 -61.48 31.12
CA PHE A 5 -20.09 -62.07 31.85
C PHE A 5 -19.92 -63.58 31.59
N SER A 6 -20.92 -64.25 31.02
CA SER A 6 -20.80 -65.66 30.61
C SER A 6 -20.19 -65.83 29.21
N MET A 7 -20.13 -64.75 28.42
CA MET A 7 -19.69 -64.78 27.02
C MET A 7 -18.20 -64.57 26.85
N ILE A 8 -17.57 -63.80 27.74
CA ILE A 8 -16.11 -63.64 27.79
C ILE A 8 -15.59 -64.38 29.02
N PRO A 9 -14.62 -65.31 28.87
CA PRO A 9 -14.05 -66.02 30.02
C PRO A 9 -13.49 -65.06 31.07
N ALA A 10 -13.70 -65.35 32.36
CA ALA A 10 -13.24 -64.49 33.45
C ALA A 10 -11.72 -64.24 33.45
N SER A 11 -10.93 -65.19 32.93
CA SER A 11 -9.49 -65.02 32.71
C SER A 11 -9.17 -63.92 31.70
N VAL A 12 -9.97 -63.81 30.63
CA VAL A 12 -9.83 -62.79 29.58
C VAL A 12 -10.20 -61.41 30.16
N LEU A 13 -11.32 -61.30 30.85
CA LEU A 13 -11.72 -60.04 31.51
C LEU A 13 -10.67 -59.55 32.51
N ARG A 14 -10.09 -60.46 33.30
CA ARG A 14 -8.99 -60.13 34.22
C ARG A 14 -7.73 -59.68 33.48
N ASN A 15 -7.39 -60.36 32.39
CA ASN A 15 -6.18 -60.07 31.61
C ASN A 15 -6.30 -58.75 30.82
N LEU A 16 -7.50 -58.35 30.38
CA LEU A 16 -7.78 -57.03 29.79
C LEU A 16 -7.44 -55.89 30.76
N SER A 17 -7.64 -56.09 32.06
CA SER A 17 -7.31 -55.11 33.10
C SER A 17 -5.90 -55.26 33.69
N ASP A 18 -5.07 -56.18 33.18
CA ASP A 18 -3.72 -56.42 33.70
C ASP A 18 -2.83 -55.17 33.50
N LYS A 19 -1.74 -55.06 34.25
CA LYS A 19 -0.76 -53.97 34.11
C LYS A 19 0.14 -54.14 32.88
N LEU A 20 0.41 -55.38 32.47
CA LEU A 20 1.28 -55.70 31.34
C LEU A 20 0.53 -55.59 30.00
N TYR A 21 1.12 -54.89 29.03
CA TYR A 21 0.55 -54.75 27.69
C TYR A 21 0.32 -56.08 27.00
N GLU A 22 1.33 -56.97 26.99
CA GLU A 22 1.24 -58.28 26.32
C GLU A 22 0.06 -59.12 26.80
N LYS A 23 -0.27 -59.06 28.09
CA LYS A 23 -1.45 -59.76 28.63
C LYS A 23 -2.76 -59.15 28.16
N ARG A 24 -2.85 -57.81 28.12
CA ARG A 24 -4.02 -57.12 27.56
C ARG A 24 -4.20 -57.43 26.08
N LYS A 25 -3.11 -57.42 25.32
CA LYS A 25 -3.09 -57.74 23.88
C LYS A 25 -3.55 -59.18 23.62
N ASN A 26 -3.03 -60.16 24.35
CA ASN A 26 -3.48 -61.54 24.21
C ASN A 26 -4.96 -61.71 24.57
N ALA A 27 -5.42 -61.05 25.63
CA ALA A 27 -6.84 -61.06 25.98
C ALA A 27 -7.72 -60.38 24.93
N ALA A 28 -7.25 -59.30 24.30
CA ALA A 28 -7.94 -58.64 23.21
C ALA A 28 -8.04 -59.55 21.97
N LEU A 29 -6.99 -60.30 21.63
CA LEU A 29 -7.04 -61.31 20.55
C LEU A 29 -8.05 -62.44 20.84
N GLU A 30 -8.20 -62.83 22.11
CA GLU A 30 -9.27 -63.76 22.51
C GLU A 30 -10.66 -63.15 22.34
N VAL A 31 -10.84 -61.86 22.69
CA VAL A 31 -12.09 -61.12 22.43
C VAL A 31 -12.39 -61.03 20.93
N GLU A 32 -11.39 -60.72 20.09
CA GLU A 32 -11.51 -60.73 18.62
C GLU A 32 -12.03 -62.09 18.13
N GLY A 33 -11.43 -63.19 18.61
CA GLY A 33 -11.83 -64.55 18.26
C GLY A 33 -13.27 -64.88 18.66
N ILE A 34 -13.71 -64.44 19.84
CA ILE A 34 -15.09 -64.61 20.31
C ILE A 34 -16.06 -63.82 19.42
N VAL A 35 -15.79 -62.53 19.20
CA VAL A 35 -16.67 -61.67 18.38
C VAL A 35 -16.74 -62.19 16.94
N LYS A 36 -15.63 -62.67 16.38
CA LYS A 36 -15.60 -63.29 15.06
C LYS A 36 -16.46 -64.55 14.96
N GLN A 37 -16.45 -65.39 15.99
CA GLN A 37 -17.32 -66.58 16.02
C GLN A 37 -18.80 -66.19 16.13
N LEU A 38 -19.13 -65.17 16.91
CA LEU A 38 -20.49 -64.66 17.05
C LEU A 38 -20.99 -64.01 15.75
N ALA A 39 -20.14 -63.26 15.05
CA ALA A 39 -20.45 -62.66 13.75
C ALA A 39 -20.72 -63.75 12.70
N VAL A 40 -19.88 -64.79 12.63
CA VAL A 40 -20.11 -65.95 11.74
C VAL A 40 -21.42 -66.69 12.08
N ALA A 41 -21.83 -66.68 13.35
CA ALA A 41 -23.09 -67.26 13.80
C ALA A 41 -24.31 -66.35 13.59
N GLY A 42 -24.12 -65.08 13.21
CA GLY A 42 -25.18 -64.07 13.08
C GLY A 42 -25.81 -63.67 14.43
N ASP A 43 -25.10 -63.82 15.54
CA ASP A 43 -25.64 -63.57 16.89
C ASP A 43 -25.41 -62.11 17.33
N HIS A 44 -26.17 -61.20 16.72
CA HIS A 44 -26.07 -59.75 16.93
C HIS A 44 -26.37 -59.31 18.38
N ASP A 45 -27.26 -60.02 19.08
CA ASP A 45 -27.60 -59.72 20.47
C ASP A 45 -26.40 -59.94 21.39
N ARG A 46 -25.65 -61.04 21.17
CA ARG A 46 -24.44 -61.35 21.95
C ARG A 46 -23.28 -60.43 21.61
N ILE A 47 -23.11 -60.06 20.34
CA ILE A 47 -22.13 -59.06 19.92
C ILE A 47 -22.39 -57.74 20.66
N THR A 48 -23.65 -57.29 20.64
CA THR A 48 -24.07 -56.06 21.31
C THR A 48 -23.85 -56.15 22.82
N ALA A 49 -24.09 -57.31 23.44
CA ALA A 49 -23.83 -57.53 24.86
C ALA A 49 -22.33 -57.46 25.20
N VAL A 50 -21.46 -58.02 24.34
CA VAL A 50 -20.00 -57.96 24.51
C VAL A 50 -19.49 -56.52 24.39
N ILE A 51 -19.94 -55.78 23.37
CA ILE A 51 -19.57 -54.38 23.17
C ILE A 51 -20.02 -53.54 24.37
N ASN A 52 -21.28 -53.69 24.80
CA ASN A 52 -21.80 -52.98 25.97
C ASN A 52 -21.01 -53.30 27.25
N LEU A 53 -20.61 -54.56 27.47
CA LEU A 53 -19.77 -54.93 28.61
C LEU A 53 -18.43 -54.20 28.60
N LEU A 54 -17.76 -54.13 27.44
CA LEU A 54 -16.49 -53.40 27.28
C LEU A 54 -16.69 -51.89 27.53
N ILE A 55 -17.83 -51.34 27.13
CA ILE A 55 -18.12 -49.92 27.36
C ILE A 55 -18.41 -49.66 28.85
N THR A 56 -19.37 -50.35 29.44
CA THR A 56 -19.88 -50.02 30.78
C THR A 56 -18.91 -50.42 31.90
N GLU A 57 -18.17 -51.52 31.74
CA GLU A 57 -17.28 -52.02 32.80
C GLU A 57 -15.83 -51.54 32.64
N PHE A 58 -15.40 -51.26 31.40
CA PHE A 58 -13.98 -50.94 31.13
C PHE A 58 -13.77 -49.47 30.75
N THR A 59 -14.37 -48.94 29.67
CA THR A 59 -14.02 -47.61 29.16
C THR A 59 -14.37 -46.47 30.11
N VAL A 60 -15.43 -46.61 30.92
CA VAL A 60 -15.84 -45.61 31.92
C VAL A 60 -15.31 -45.91 33.34
N SER A 61 -14.44 -46.91 33.50
CA SER A 61 -13.91 -47.32 34.79
C SER A 61 -13.02 -46.25 35.43
N GLN A 62 -13.07 -46.14 36.76
CA GLN A 62 -12.15 -45.28 37.52
C GLN A 62 -10.68 -45.72 37.38
N GLN A 63 -10.43 -47.00 37.07
CA GLN A 63 -9.09 -47.54 36.95
C GLN A 63 -8.54 -47.39 35.53
N ALA A 64 -7.40 -46.73 35.37
CA ALA A 64 -6.78 -46.49 34.06
C ALA A 64 -6.45 -47.79 33.29
N ASN A 65 -6.09 -48.88 33.96
CA ASN A 65 -5.82 -50.15 33.28
C ASN A 65 -7.09 -50.81 32.73
N HIS A 66 -8.23 -50.62 33.39
CA HIS A 66 -9.52 -51.06 32.85
C HIS A 66 -9.86 -50.26 31.60
N ARG A 67 -9.70 -48.93 31.63
CA ARG A 67 -9.93 -48.09 30.44
C ARG A 67 -9.04 -48.49 29.26
N LYS A 68 -7.74 -48.72 29.50
CA LYS A 68 -6.80 -49.27 28.47
C LYS A 68 -7.27 -50.61 27.92
N GLY A 69 -7.74 -51.51 28.79
CA GLY A 69 -8.32 -52.80 28.43
C GLY A 69 -9.60 -52.69 27.59
N GLY A 70 -10.48 -51.75 27.94
CA GLY A 70 -11.70 -51.47 27.19
C GLY A 70 -11.40 -50.96 25.78
N LEU A 71 -10.46 -50.02 25.65
CA LEU A 71 -10.05 -49.46 24.36
C LEU A 71 -9.46 -50.52 23.41
N ILE A 72 -8.51 -51.33 23.88
CA ILE A 72 -7.94 -52.42 23.06
C ILE A 72 -8.96 -53.52 22.79
N GLY A 73 -9.87 -53.78 23.72
CA GLY A 73 -10.97 -54.74 23.57
C GLY A 73 -11.99 -54.30 22.52
N LEU A 74 -12.36 -53.02 22.50
CA LEU A 74 -13.27 -52.46 21.49
C LEU A 74 -12.66 -52.48 20.09
N ALA A 75 -11.37 -52.14 19.97
CA ALA A 75 -10.65 -52.28 18.71
C ALA A 75 -10.62 -53.74 18.23
N ALA A 76 -10.31 -54.68 19.12
CA ALA A 76 -10.30 -56.11 18.80
C ALA A 76 -11.70 -56.66 18.45
N ALA A 77 -12.75 -56.21 19.13
CA ALA A 77 -14.13 -56.53 18.78
C ALA A 77 -14.46 -56.03 17.36
N THR A 78 -14.06 -54.81 17.00
CA THR A 78 -14.23 -54.26 15.64
C THR A 78 -13.51 -55.09 14.59
N VAL A 79 -12.26 -55.48 14.85
CA VAL A 79 -11.50 -56.39 13.96
C VAL A 79 -12.23 -57.72 13.78
N GLY A 80 -12.80 -58.27 14.85
CA GLY A 80 -13.57 -59.52 14.83
C GLY A 80 -14.86 -59.42 14.00
N LEU A 81 -15.51 -58.25 13.97
CA LEU A 81 -16.75 -58.01 13.20
C LEU A 81 -16.52 -57.95 11.70
N THR A 82 -15.32 -57.55 11.24
CA THR A 82 -14.99 -57.42 9.81
C THR A 82 -16.03 -56.58 9.06
N SER A 83 -16.81 -57.16 8.14
CA SER A 83 -17.85 -56.46 7.36
C SER A 83 -19.07 -56.03 8.17
N GLU A 84 -19.33 -56.61 9.35
CA GLU A 84 -20.46 -56.22 10.20
C GLU A 84 -20.13 -55.03 11.13
N ALA A 85 -18.87 -54.57 11.13
CA ALA A 85 -18.40 -53.53 12.04
C ALA A 85 -19.21 -52.23 11.91
N ALA A 86 -19.60 -51.86 10.69
CA ALA A 86 -20.36 -50.65 10.37
C ALA A 86 -21.63 -50.49 11.23
N GLN A 87 -22.34 -51.58 11.52
CA GLN A 87 -23.60 -51.57 12.28
C GLN A 87 -23.41 -51.20 13.76
N HIS A 88 -22.18 -51.35 14.27
CA HIS A 88 -21.85 -51.14 15.68
C HIS A 88 -20.96 -49.91 15.90
N LEU A 89 -20.54 -49.21 14.84
CA LEU A 89 -19.57 -48.12 14.95
C LEU A 89 -20.02 -46.98 15.85
N GLU A 90 -21.29 -46.59 15.81
CA GLU A 90 -21.80 -45.50 16.66
C GLU A 90 -21.61 -45.81 18.15
N GLN A 91 -21.81 -47.07 18.55
CA GLN A 91 -21.60 -47.51 19.93
C GLN A 91 -20.12 -47.64 20.29
N ILE A 92 -19.26 -48.00 19.32
CA ILE A 92 -17.84 -48.27 19.56
C ILE A 92 -16.99 -46.99 19.53
N VAL A 93 -17.22 -46.11 18.56
CA VAL A 93 -16.36 -44.94 18.29
C VAL A 93 -16.52 -43.90 19.40
N LEU A 94 -17.75 -43.59 19.83
CA LEU A 94 -17.99 -42.53 20.81
C LEU A 94 -17.26 -42.75 22.17
N PRO A 95 -17.27 -43.94 22.79
CA PRO A 95 -16.47 -44.22 23.99
C PRO A 95 -14.95 -44.06 23.78
N VAL A 96 -14.45 -44.39 22.58
CA VAL A 96 -13.03 -44.21 22.24
C VAL A 96 -12.71 -42.73 22.14
N LEU A 97 -13.55 -41.94 21.46
CA LEU A 97 -13.40 -40.48 21.36
C LEU A 97 -13.42 -39.80 22.73
N ASN A 98 -14.31 -40.20 23.63
CA ASN A 98 -14.37 -39.68 25.00
C ASN A 98 -13.05 -39.90 25.76
N SER A 99 -12.31 -40.95 25.43
CA SER A 99 -11.03 -41.28 26.06
C SER A 99 -9.85 -40.43 25.56
N PHE A 100 -10.04 -39.61 24.52
CA PHE A 100 -9.03 -38.64 24.08
C PHE A 100 -8.82 -37.48 25.05
N SER A 101 -9.79 -37.21 25.93
CA SER A 101 -9.66 -36.22 27.00
C SER A 101 -9.35 -36.84 28.37
N ASP A 102 -8.88 -38.10 28.39
CA ASP A 102 -8.55 -38.78 29.64
C ASP A 102 -7.39 -38.11 30.37
N GLN A 103 -7.41 -38.14 31.70
CA GLN A 103 -6.36 -37.55 32.54
C GLN A 103 -5.03 -38.33 32.44
N ASP A 104 -5.05 -39.65 32.21
CA ASP A 104 -3.85 -40.47 32.02
C ASP A 104 -3.43 -40.45 30.55
N SER A 105 -2.22 -39.94 30.26
CA SER A 105 -1.68 -39.89 28.89
C SER A 105 -1.59 -41.27 28.23
N ARG A 106 -1.39 -42.33 29.01
CA ARG A 106 -1.39 -43.70 28.47
C ARG A 106 -2.79 -44.16 28.09
N VAL A 107 -3.86 -43.64 28.69
CA VAL A 107 -5.22 -43.95 28.22
C VAL A 107 -5.47 -43.22 26.89
N ARG A 108 -5.09 -41.94 26.79
CA ARG A 108 -5.17 -41.18 25.53
C ARG A 108 -4.39 -41.84 24.39
N TYR A 109 -3.17 -42.31 24.65
CA TYR A 109 -2.39 -43.10 23.69
C TYR A 109 -3.14 -44.35 23.21
N TYR A 110 -3.71 -45.13 24.13
CA TYR A 110 -4.49 -46.33 23.78
C TYR A 110 -5.76 -45.98 23.02
N ALA A 111 -6.34 -44.80 23.25
CA ALA A 111 -7.48 -44.33 22.48
C ALA A 111 -7.07 -44.06 21.02
N CYS A 112 -5.90 -43.44 20.79
CA CYS A 112 -5.35 -43.24 19.45
C CYS A 112 -5.08 -44.58 18.75
N GLU A 113 -4.43 -45.52 19.45
CA GLU A 113 -4.14 -46.87 18.92
C GLU A 113 -5.43 -47.65 18.62
N ALA A 114 -6.43 -47.58 19.50
CA ALA A 114 -7.71 -48.24 19.31
C ALA A 114 -8.44 -47.66 18.09
N LEU A 115 -8.54 -46.33 18.00
CA LEU A 115 -9.22 -45.68 16.90
C LEU A 115 -8.50 -45.89 15.56
N TYR A 116 -7.16 -45.94 15.55
CA TYR A 116 -6.38 -46.30 14.37
C TYR A 116 -6.76 -47.70 13.85
N ASN A 117 -6.83 -48.69 14.75
CA ASN A 117 -7.19 -50.05 14.37
C ASN A 117 -8.64 -50.14 13.90
N ILE A 118 -9.56 -49.42 14.54
CA ILE A 118 -10.96 -49.31 14.12
C ILE A 118 -11.06 -48.72 12.71
N ALA A 119 -10.46 -47.55 12.48
CA ALA A 119 -10.44 -46.85 11.19
C ALA A 119 -9.82 -47.70 10.08
N LYS A 120 -8.76 -48.46 10.40
CA LYS A 120 -8.09 -49.36 9.47
C LYS A 120 -9.02 -50.48 8.98
N VAL A 121 -9.92 -50.96 9.83
CA VAL A 121 -10.87 -52.04 9.48
C VAL A 121 -12.06 -51.49 8.69
N VAL A 122 -12.66 -50.40 9.16
CA VAL A 122 -13.95 -49.94 8.63
C VAL A 122 -13.85 -48.95 7.47
N ARG A 123 -12.67 -48.33 7.26
CA ARG A 123 -12.35 -47.49 6.09
C ARG A 123 -13.42 -46.43 5.82
N GLU A 124 -14.20 -46.54 4.75
CA GLU A 124 -15.19 -45.52 4.35
C GLU A 124 -16.33 -45.33 5.36
N ASP A 125 -16.77 -46.39 6.04
CA ASP A 125 -17.80 -46.30 7.09
C ASP A 125 -17.36 -45.42 8.28
N PHE A 126 -16.06 -45.09 8.35
CA PHE A 126 -15.48 -44.22 9.37
C PHE A 126 -15.84 -42.73 9.17
N ILE A 127 -16.17 -42.32 7.94
CA ILE A 127 -16.33 -40.92 7.55
C ILE A 127 -17.47 -40.22 8.29
N ILE A 128 -18.51 -40.93 8.69
CA ILE A 128 -19.65 -40.35 9.44
C ILE A 128 -19.23 -39.70 10.78
N PHE A 129 -18.07 -40.09 11.33
CA PHE A 129 -17.53 -39.50 12.57
C PHE A 129 -16.46 -38.45 12.32
N PHE A 130 -16.14 -38.13 11.06
CA PHE A 130 -14.96 -37.35 10.68
C PHE A 130 -14.87 -36.03 11.45
N ASN A 131 -15.93 -35.22 11.51
CA ASN A 131 -15.89 -33.92 12.18
C ASN A 131 -15.53 -34.04 13.67
N GLN A 132 -16.03 -35.07 14.36
CA GLN A 132 -15.70 -35.33 15.78
C GLN A 132 -14.25 -35.79 15.93
N ILE A 133 -13.77 -36.62 14.99
CA ILE A 133 -12.40 -37.14 14.99
C ILE A 133 -11.41 -36.03 14.67
N PHE A 134 -11.69 -35.19 13.67
CA PHE A 134 -10.88 -34.03 13.31
C PHE A 134 -10.75 -33.08 14.51
N ASP A 135 -11.85 -32.76 15.18
CA ASP A 135 -11.81 -31.90 16.38
C ASP A 135 -10.95 -32.51 17.50
N ALA A 136 -11.06 -33.83 17.71
CA ALA A 136 -10.25 -34.51 18.71
C ALA A 136 -8.77 -34.58 18.33
N LEU A 137 -8.44 -34.92 17.08
CA LEU A 137 -7.07 -34.95 16.56
C LEU A 137 -6.42 -33.57 16.59
N CYS A 138 -7.20 -32.53 16.28
CA CYS A 138 -6.78 -31.13 16.38
C CYS A 138 -6.30 -30.84 17.81
N LYS A 139 -7.03 -31.27 18.85
CA LYS A 139 -6.63 -31.11 20.26
C LYS A 139 -5.42 -31.99 20.63
N LEU A 140 -5.40 -33.24 20.17
CA LEU A 140 -4.33 -34.21 20.47
C LEU A 140 -3.00 -33.87 19.80
N SER A 141 -3.01 -33.15 18.67
CA SER A 141 -1.78 -32.67 18.04
C SER A 141 -0.95 -31.80 18.99
N ALA A 142 -1.61 -31.09 19.90
CA ALA A 142 -1.01 -30.27 20.94
C ALA A 142 -0.99 -30.94 22.33
N ASP A 143 -1.09 -32.27 22.41
CA ASP A 143 -1.06 -32.98 23.69
C ASP A 143 0.27 -32.74 24.43
N SER A 144 0.21 -32.67 25.76
CA SER A 144 1.40 -32.56 26.62
C SER A 144 2.39 -33.74 26.53
N ASP A 145 1.93 -34.93 26.12
CA ASP A 145 2.73 -36.16 26.05
C ASP A 145 3.14 -36.46 24.60
N ALA A 146 4.44 -36.49 24.34
CA ALA A 146 4.99 -36.72 23.00
C ALA A 146 4.60 -38.07 22.39
N ASN A 147 4.34 -39.11 23.21
CA ASN A 147 3.88 -40.39 22.68
C ASN A 147 2.44 -40.29 22.18
N VAL A 148 1.60 -39.52 22.87
CA VAL A 148 0.22 -39.26 22.45
C VAL A 148 0.22 -38.46 21.16
N GLN A 149 1.07 -37.42 21.06
CA GLN A 149 1.24 -36.66 19.81
C GLN A 149 1.66 -37.57 18.65
N SER A 150 2.65 -38.45 18.86
CA SER A 150 3.12 -39.40 17.85
C SER A 150 2.01 -40.37 17.41
N ALA A 151 1.24 -40.91 18.36
CA ALA A 151 0.10 -41.78 18.06
C ALA A 151 -1.03 -41.04 17.32
N ALA A 152 -1.31 -39.78 17.71
CA ALA A 152 -2.27 -38.93 17.03
C ALA A 152 -1.84 -38.62 15.60
N HIS A 153 -0.55 -38.44 15.34
CA HIS A 153 -0.02 -38.22 13.99
C HIS A 153 -0.16 -39.46 13.08
N LEU A 154 0.03 -40.67 13.62
CA LEU A 154 -0.22 -41.91 12.87
C LEU A 154 -1.71 -42.08 12.52
N LEU A 155 -2.58 -41.74 13.46
CA LEU A 155 -4.03 -41.72 13.23
C LEU A 155 -4.41 -40.65 12.21
N ASP A 156 -3.94 -39.42 12.37
CA ASP A 156 -4.14 -38.31 11.43
C ASP A 156 -3.80 -38.70 9.99
N ARG A 157 -2.62 -39.31 9.78
CA ARG A 157 -2.22 -39.81 8.46
C ARG A 157 -3.20 -40.84 7.89
N LEU A 158 -3.66 -41.78 8.72
CA LEU A 158 -4.63 -42.78 8.27
C LEU A 158 -5.99 -42.15 7.95
N VAL A 159 -6.45 -41.17 8.74
CA VAL A 159 -7.72 -40.47 8.46
C VAL A 159 -7.60 -39.69 7.14
N LYS A 160 -6.47 -39.01 6.89
CA LYS A 160 -6.17 -38.38 5.60
C LYS A 160 -6.27 -39.40 4.45
N ASP A 161 -5.60 -40.55 4.57
CA ASP A 161 -5.64 -41.61 3.56
C ASP A 161 -7.04 -42.21 3.34
N ILE A 162 -7.97 -42.09 4.29
CA ILE A 162 -9.36 -42.54 4.15
C ILE A 162 -10.21 -41.43 3.49
N VAL A 163 -10.03 -40.18 3.90
CA VAL A 163 -10.77 -39.01 3.39
C VAL A 163 -10.48 -38.78 1.91
N THR A 164 -9.21 -38.89 1.49
CA THR A 164 -8.81 -38.64 0.09
C THR A 164 -9.32 -39.67 -0.91
N VAL A 165 -9.89 -40.79 -0.45
CA VAL A 165 -10.39 -41.87 -1.32
C VAL A 165 -11.87 -42.18 -1.10
N SER A 166 -12.58 -41.40 -0.28
CA SER A 166 -13.99 -41.65 0.03
C SER A 166 -14.90 -40.68 -0.70
N ASP A 167 -15.95 -41.23 -1.31
CA ASP A 167 -16.99 -40.45 -2.00
C ASP A 167 -18.04 -39.90 -1.02
N GLN A 168 -18.01 -40.33 0.25
CA GLN A 168 -18.95 -39.92 1.30
C GLN A 168 -18.51 -38.65 2.04
N PHE A 169 -17.28 -38.20 1.85
CA PHE A 169 -16.75 -37.03 2.55
C PHE A 169 -17.36 -35.74 2.02
N SER A 170 -18.07 -35.00 2.89
CA SER A 170 -18.59 -33.68 2.56
C SER A 170 -17.63 -32.59 3.01
N ILE A 171 -16.92 -32.01 2.03
CA ILE A 171 -16.09 -30.83 2.27
C ILE A 171 -16.92 -29.65 2.80
N GLU A 172 -18.14 -29.46 2.29
CA GLU A 172 -19.05 -28.38 2.70
C GLU A 172 -19.38 -28.41 4.19
N GLU A 173 -19.59 -29.61 4.76
CA GLU A 173 -19.84 -29.79 6.19
C GLU A 173 -18.59 -29.60 7.05
N PHE A 174 -17.40 -29.78 6.47
CA PHE A 174 -16.13 -29.64 7.16
C PHE A 174 -15.64 -28.19 7.25
N ILE A 175 -15.82 -27.38 6.20
CA ILE A 175 -15.28 -26.01 6.13
C ILE A 175 -15.66 -25.12 7.34
N PRO A 176 -16.88 -25.15 7.90
CA PRO A 176 -17.20 -24.40 9.12
C PRO A 176 -16.30 -24.77 10.31
N LEU A 177 -16.02 -26.07 10.49
CA LEU A 177 -15.15 -26.56 11.56
C LEU A 177 -13.69 -26.14 11.33
N LEU A 178 -13.21 -26.21 10.08
CA LEU A 178 -11.87 -25.72 9.72
C LEU A 178 -11.74 -24.23 10.06
N ARG A 179 -12.69 -23.41 9.62
CA ARG A 179 -12.72 -21.95 9.85
C ARG A 179 -12.63 -21.61 11.34
N GLU A 180 -13.39 -22.29 12.19
CA GLU A 180 -13.35 -22.06 13.65
C GLU A 180 -11.97 -22.31 14.27
N ARG A 181 -11.17 -23.21 13.67
CA ARG A 181 -9.86 -23.61 14.19
C ARG A 181 -8.71 -22.76 13.64
N MET A 182 -8.90 -22.02 12.55
CA MET A 182 -7.84 -21.22 11.92
C MET A 182 -7.23 -20.14 12.81
N ASN A 183 -7.95 -19.69 13.85
CA ASN A 183 -7.46 -18.67 14.79
C ASN A 183 -6.62 -19.24 15.95
N VAL A 184 -6.42 -20.56 16.02
CA VAL A 184 -5.63 -21.18 17.08
C VAL A 184 -4.14 -20.84 16.91
N LEU A 185 -3.50 -20.41 18.00
CA LEU A 185 -2.09 -19.96 17.99
C LEU A 185 -1.08 -21.09 18.31
N ASN A 186 -1.55 -22.26 18.75
CA ASN A 186 -0.65 -23.36 19.12
C ASN A 186 0.09 -23.89 17.87
N PRO A 187 1.43 -23.97 17.88
CA PRO A 187 2.22 -24.39 16.72
C PRO A 187 1.84 -25.77 16.15
N TYR A 188 1.61 -26.75 17.02
CA TYR A 188 1.25 -28.10 16.59
C TYR A 188 -0.13 -28.14 15.92
N VAL A 189 -1.07 -27.35 16.44
CA VAL A 189 -2.40 -27.21 15.82
C VAL A 189 -2.28 -26.53 14.46
N ARG A 190 -1.48 -25.47 14.33
CA ARG A 190 -1.28 -24.78 13.05
C ARG A 190 -0.67 -25.71 12.00
N GLN A 191 0.37 -26.48 12.36
CA GLN A 191 0.96 -27.50 11.50
C GLN A 191 -0.07 -28.57 11.09
N PHE A 192 -0.90 -29.03 12.03
CA PHE A 192 -2.00 -29.96 11.75
C PHE A 192 -2.99 -29.37 10.74
N LEU A 193 -3.43 -28.12 10.92
CA LEU A 193 -4.40 -27.44 10.06
C LEU A 193 -3.87 -27.23 8.64
N VAL A 194 -2.64 -26.71 8.49
CA VAL A 194 -2.02 -26.53 7.17
C VAL A 194 -1.88 -27.88 6.48
N GLY A 195 -1.44 -28.92 7.19
CA GLY A 195 -1.33 -30.26 6.64
C GLY A 195 -2.67 -30.88 6.20
N TRP A 196 -3.80 -30.49 6.79
CA TRP A 196 -5.13 -30.88 6.28
C TRP A 196 -5.53 -30.09 5.06
N ILE A 197 -5.30 -28.77 5.06
CA ILE A 197 -5.59 -27.91 3.90
C ILE A 197 -4.84 -28.41 2.68
N THR A 198 -3.54 -28.63 2.76
CA THR A 198 -2.72 -29.12 1.63
C THR A 198 -3.16 -30.50 1.14
N VAL A 199 -3.56 -31.40 2.03
CA VAL A 199 -4.03 -32.74 1.62
C VAL A 199 -5.37 -32.67 0.91
N LEU A 200 -6.31 -31.87 1.42
CA LEU A 200 -7.62 -31.71 0.80
C LEU A 200 -7.51 -31.00 -0.55
N ASP A 201 -6.62 -30.00 -0.65
CA ASP A 201 -6.36 -29.26 -1.88
C ASP A 201 -5.75 -30.15 -2.98
N SER A 202 -4.95 -31.15 -2.58
CA SER A 202 -4.39 -32.11 -3.53
C SER A 202 -5.39 -33.10 -4.14
N VAL A 203 -6.65 -33.11 -3.68
CA VAL A 203 -7.72 -33.99 -4.18
C VAL A 203 -8.55 -33.24 -5.23
N PRO A 204 -8.49 -33.62 -6.53
CA PRO A 204 -9.14 -32.87 -7.62
C PRO A 204 -10.66 -32.73 -7.49
N GLU A 205 -11.32 -33.65 -6.79
CA GLU A 205 -12.76 -33.64 -6.56
C GLU A 205 -13.20 -32.59 -5.52
N PHE A 206 -12.28 -32.08 -4.70
CA PHE A 206 -12.57 -31.11 -3.66
C PHE A 206 -12.28 -29.69 -4.15
N ASP A 207 -13.31 -28.85 -4.25
CA ASP A 207 -13.19 -27.43 -4.60
C ASP A 207 -12.70 -26.59 -3.40
N MET A 208 -11.47 -26.84 -2.96
CA MET A 208 -10.83 -26.06 -1.87
C MET A 208 -10.68 -24.59 -2.23
N LEU A 209 -10.46 -24.28 -3.52
CA LEU A 209 -10.36 -22.93 -4.05
C LEU A 209 -11.66 -22.14 -3.81
N GLY A 210 -12.83 -22.75 -4.04
CA GLY A 210 -14.13 -22.13 -3.77
C GLY A 210 -14.35 -21.74 -2.30
N PHE A 211 -13.72 -22.45 -1.36
CA PHE A 211 -13.80 -22.17 0.08
C PHE A 211 -12.62 -21.36 0.62
N LEU A 212 -11.59 -21.10 -0.19
CA LEU A 212 -10.40 -20.35 0.21
C LEU A 212 -10.69 -19.04 0.96
N PRO A 213 -11.66 -18.19 0.56
CA PRO A 213 -11.96 -16.95 1.27
C PRO A 213 -12.30 -17.14 2.77
N ASP A 214 -12.71 -18.33 3.17
CA ASP A 214 -13.15 -18.64 4.53
C ASP A 214 -11.99 -18.96 5.48
N PHE A 215 -10.84 -19.39 4.97
CA PHE A 215 -9.66 -19.73 5.76
C PHE A 215 -8.37 -19.01 5.34
N LEU A 216 -8.39 -18.24 4.24
CA LEU A 216 -7.24 -17.48 3.73
C LEU A 216 -6.58 -16.61 4.80
N ASP A 217 -7.38 -15.88 5.58
CA ASP A 217 -6.87 -15.01 6.66
C ASP A 217 -6.08 -15.80 7.72
N GLY A 218 -6.52 -17.03 8.00
CA GLY A 218 -5.84 -17.96 8.89
C GLY A 218 -4.47 -18.39 8.37
N LEU A 219 -4.35 -18.68 7.08
CA LEU A 219 -3.06 -19.00 6.45
C LEU A 219 -2.11 -17.80 6.48
N PHE A 220 -2.62 -16.59 6.21
CA PHE A 220 -1.84 -15.36 6.35
C PHE A 220 -1.37 -15.12 7.80
N ASN A 221 -2.20 -15.44 8.81
CA ASN A 221 -1.79 -15.39 10.23
C ASN A 221 -0.64 -16.37 10.57
N MET A 222 -0.45 -17.42 9.78
CA MET A 222 0.62 -18.41 9.96
C MET A 222 1.94 -17.98 9.29
N LEU A 223 1.91 -17.04 8.34
CA LEU A 223 3.13 -16.46 7.73
C LEU A 223 3.97 -15.64 8.72
N SER A 224 3.34 -15.11 9.77
CA SER A 224 3.98 -14.40 10.86
C SER A 224 4.16 -15.27 12.12
N ASP A 225 4.14 -16.60 12.00
CA ASP A 225 4.37 -17.50 13.14
C ASP A 225 5.83 -17.46 13.62
N SER A 226 6.03 -17.67 14.93
CA SER A 226 7.35 -17.85 15.52
C SER A 226 8.13 -19.07 14.96
N SER A 227 7.43 -20.10 14.49
CA SER A 227 8.02 -21.31 13.93
C SER A 227 8.28 -21.14 12.43
N HIS A 228 9.55 -21.26 12.04
CA HIS A 228 9.97 -21.21 10.64
C HIS A 228 9.30 -22.31 9.79
N GLU A 229 9.11 -23.51 10.35
CA GLU A 229 8.49 -24.62 9.64
C GLU A 229 7.03 -24.32 9.29
N ILE A 230 6.28 -23.70 10.21
CA ILE A 230 4.89 -23.30 9.99
C ILE A 230 4.80 -22.21 8.92
N ARG A 231 5.69 -21.21 8.99
CA ARG A 231 5.78 -20.16 7.98
C ARG A 231 6.02 -20.75 6.59
N GLN A 232 6.94 -21.70 6.49
CA GLN A 232 7.26 -22.37 5.22
C GLN A 232 6.09 -23.21 4.69
N GLN A 233 5.38 -23.93 5.56
CA GLN A 233 4.21 -24.72 5.16
C GLN A 233 3.06 -23.81 4.69
N ALA A 234 2.78 -22.73 5.43
CA ALA A 234 1.76 -21.76 5.05
C ALA A 234 2.09 -21.06 3.72
N ASP A 235 3.35 -20.66 3.53
CA ASP A 235 3.83 -20.07 2.28
C ASP A 235 3.72 -21.04 1.09
N SER A 236 4.06 -22.31 1.29
CA SER A 236 3.93 -23.33 0.24
C SER A 236 2.47 -23.52 -0.17
N ALA A 237 1.56 -23.66 0.82
CA ALA A 237 0.13 -23.80 0.55
C ALA A 237 -0.44 -22.56 -0.16
N LEU A 238 -0.09 -21.35 0.29
CA LEU A 238 -0.52 -20.12 -0.39
C LEU A 238 0.05 -20.02 -1.81
N SER A 239 1.30 -20.44 -2.02
CA SER A 239 1.89 -20.46 -3.35
C SER A 239 1.16 -21.41 -4.31
N GLU A 240 0.72 -22.57 -3.82
CA GLU A 240 -0.09 -23.53 -4.59
C GLU A 240 -1.46 -22.92 -4.95
N PHE A 241 -2.21 -22.40 -3.97
CA PHE A 241 -3.49 -21.72 -4.23
C PHE A 241 -3.36 -20.56 -5.24
N LEU A 242 -2.29 -19.76 -5.15
CA LEU A 242 -2.09 -18.67 -6.10
C LEU A 242 -1.85 -19.19 -7.52
N GLN A 243 -1.18 -20.34 -7.70
CA GLN A 243 -1.03 -20.96 -9.01
C GLN A 243 -2.35 -21.53 -9.53
N GLU A 244 -3.20 -22.06 -8.67
CA GLU A 244 -4.54 -22.51 -9.06
C GLU A 244 -5.44 -21.35 -9.49
N ILE A 245 -5.41 -20.23 -8.75
CA ILE A 245 -6.13 -18.99 -9.11
C ILE A 245 -5.75 -18.52 -10.52
N LYS A 246 -4.46 -18.61 -10.88
CA LYS A 246 -3.97 -18.22 -12.22
C LYS A 246 -4.52 -19.09 -13.35
N ASN A 247 -4.96 -20.31 -13.04
CA ASN A 247 -5.44 -21.29 -14.02
C ASN A 247 -6.96 -21.52 -13.94
N SER A 248 -7.66 -20.90 -12.99
CA SER A 248 -9.10 -21.07 -12.77
C SER A 248 -9.91 -19.96 -13.44
N PRO A 249 -11.03 -20.28 -14.13
CA PRO A 249 -11.90 -19.28 -14.73
C PRO A 249 -12.86 -18.62 -13.73
N SER A 250 -13.07 -19.21 -12.55
CA SER A 250 -14.05 -18.76 -11.57
C SER A 250 -13.40 -18.64 -10.21
N VAL A 251 -13.17 -17.41 -9.75
CA VAL A 251 -12.48 -17.10 -8.50
C VAL A 251 -13.20 -15.94 -7.80
N ASP A 252 -13.46 -16.07 -6.50
CA ASP A 252 -14.01 -14.99 -5.67
C ASP A 252 -12.90 -14.00 -5.28
N TYR A 253 -12.49 -13.18 -6.26
CA TYR A 253 -11.49 -12.16 -6.05
C TYR A 253 -11.92 -11.13 -4.99
N VAL A 254 -13.21 -10.82 -4.90
CA VAL A 254 -13.74 -9.75 -4.05
C VAL A 254 -13.58 -10.07 -2.56
N ARG A 255 -13.98 -11.27 -2.11
CA ARG A 255 -13.84 -11.63 -0.68
C ARG A 255 -12.36 -11.75 -0.29
N MET A 256 -11.53 -12.29 -1.17
CA MET A 256 -10.10 -12.44 -0.92
C MET A 256 -9.37 -11.10 -0.94
N ALA A 257 -9.69 -10.19 -1.87
CA ALA A 257 -9.08 -8.85 -1.93
C ALA A 257 -9.24 -8.08 -0.61
N LYS A 258 -10.40 -8.17 0.06
CA LYS A 258 -10.62 -7.57 1.38
C LYS A 258 -9.62 -8.05 2.44
N ILE A 259 -9.32 -9.35 2.42
CA ILE A 259 -8.36 -9.97 3.33
C ILE A 259 -6.95 -9.48 2.97
N LEU A 260 -6.59 -9.53 1.69
CA LEU A 260 -5.27 -9.13 1.21
C LEU A 260 -4.96 -7.65 1.49
N VAL A 261 -5.92 -6.74 1.29
CA VAL A 261 -5.79 -5.31 1.61
C VAL A 261 -5.47 -5.10 3.10
N GLN A 262 -6.13 -5.84 3.99
CA GLN A 262 -5.81 -5.79 5.42
C GLN A 262 -4.41 -6.34 5.71
N ARG A 263 -4.01 -7.42 5.03
CA ARG A 263 -2.70 -8.08 5.22
C ARG A 263 -1.53 -7.31 4.64
N ALA A 264 -1.74 -6.51 3.60
CA ALA A 264 -0.75 -5.59 3.04
C ALA A 264 -0.29 -4.52 4.06
N ALA A 265 -1.11 -4.23 5.09
CA ALA A 265 -0.76 -3.32 6.19
C ALA A 265 -0.13 -4.03 7.41
N SER A 266 0.21 -5.33 7.31
CA SER A 266 0.82 -6.09 8.40
C SER A 266 2.16 -5.50 8.85
N GLN A 267 2.52 -5.65 10.12
CA GLN A 267 3.86 -5.28 10.59
C GLN A 267 4.92 -6.30 10.18
N ASP A 268 4.52 -7.54 9.90
CA ASP A 268 5.39 -8.61 9.41
C ASP A 268 5.66 -8.43 7.91
N GLU A 269 6.94 -8.23 7.56
CA GLU A 269 7.41 -7.98 6.19
C GLU A 269 7.01 -9.11 5.23
N PHE A 270 7.16 -10.37 5.65
CA PHE A 270 6.89 -11.52 4.79
C PHE A 270 5.38 -11.65 4.47
N THR A 271 4.54 -11.40 5.47
CA THR A 271 3.09 -11.30 5.32
C THR A 271 2.71 -10.17 4.37
N ARG A 272 3.30 -8.97 4.53
CA ARG A 272 3.07 -7.84 3.62
C ARG A 272 3.44 -8.20 2.19
N LEU A 273 4.66 -8.71 1.98
CA LEU A 273 5.17 -9.09 0.66
C LEU A 273 4.25 -10.11 -0.02
N THR A 274 3.85 -11.16 0.70
CA THR A 274 2.95 -12.18 0.15
C THR A 274 1.60 -11.57 -0.23
N ALA A 275 1.04 -10.69 0.63
CA ALA A 275 -0.24 -10.05 0.38
C ALA A 275 -0.21 -9.16 -0.86
N ILE A 276 0.80 -8.29 -1.01
CA ILE A 276 0.90 -7.42 -2.19
C ILE A 276 1.23 -8.20 -3.47
N THR A 277 1.96 -9.32 -3.38
CA THR A 277 2.18 -10.20 -4.53
C THR A 277 0.87 -10.80 -5.01
N TRP A 278 0.00 -11.24 -4.09
CA TRP A 278 -1.34 -11.70 -4.44
C TRP A 278 -2.20 -10.56 -5.03
N ILE A 279 -2.16 -9.37 -4.42
CA ILE A 279 -2.88 -8.20 -4.96
C ILE A 279 -2.43 -7.90 -6.40
N ASN A 280 -1.12 -7.94 -6.69
CA ASN A 280 -0.59 -7.73 -8.04
C ASN A 280 -1.21 -8.71 -9.06
N GLU A 281 -1.25 -9.99 -8.71
CA GLU A 281 -1.86 -11.01 -9.57
C GLU A 281 -3.38 -10.82 -9.70
N PHE A 282 -4.04 -10.41 -8.63
CA PHE A 282 -5.48 -10.14 -8.63
C PHE A 282 -5.81 -8.97 -9.56
N VAL A 283 -5.05 -7.88 -9.50
CA VAL A 283 -5.21 -6.73 -10.42
C VAL A 283 -5.05 -7.17 -11.88
N LYS A 284 -4.13 -8.09 -12.18
CA LYS A 284 -3.89 -8.59 -13.54
C LYS A 284 -4.99 -9.55 -14.05
N LEU A 285 -5.66 -10.27 -13.15
CA LEU A 285 -6.56 -11.37 -13.51
C LEU A 285 -8.05 -11.07 -13.26
N GLY A 286 -8.36 -10.29 -12.22
CA GLY A 286 -9.73 -10.12 -11.71
C GLY A 286 -10.64 -9.30 -12.61
N GLY A 287 -10.07 -8.47 -13.50
CA GLY A 287 -10.83 -7.62 -14.43
C GLY A 287 -11.93 -6.81 -13.72
N ASP A 288 -13.10 -6.74 -14.33
CA ASP A 288 -14.23 -5.92 -13.88
C ASP A 288 -14.74 -6.29 -12.47
N GLN A 289 -14.48 -7.51 -11.98
CA GLN A 289 -14.92 -7.94 -10.65
C GLN A 289 -14.23 -7.15 -9.52
N LEU A 290 -13.02 -6.66 -9.77
CA LEU A 290 -12.22 -5.93 -8.79
C LEU A 290 -12.39 -4.41 -8.88
N VAL A 291 -13.00 -3.89 -9.94
CA VAL A 291 -13.20 -2.45 -10.15
C VAL A 291 -13.83 -1.74 -8.93
N PRO A 292 -14.88 -2.29 -8.28
CA PRO A 292 -15.44 -1.68 -7.06
C PRO A 292 -14.49 -1.65 -5.86
N TYR A 293 -13.39 -2.41 -5.91
CA TYR A 293 -12.38 -2.57 -4.87
C TYR A 293 -11.04 -1.87 -5.18
N ASP A 294 -10.90 -1.27 -6.36
CA ASP A 294 -9.66 -0.61 -6.79
C ASP A 294 -9.20 0.49 -5.82
N ALA A 295 -10.15 1.22 -5.22
CA ALA A 295 -9.83 2.25 -4.22
C ALA A 295 -9.19 1.63 -2.98
N ASP A 296 -9.78 0.57 -2.42
CA ASP A 296 -9.23 -0.13 -1.25
C ASP A 296 -7.84 -0.72 -1.55
N ILE A 297 -7.68 -1.31 -2.73
CA ILE A 297 -6.41 -1.83 -3.21
C ILE A 297 -5.37 -0.71 -3.30
N LEU A 298 -5.70 0.41 -3.96
CA LEU A 298 -4.79 1.56 -4.06
C LEU A 298 -4.41 2.10 -2.69
N GLY A 299 -5.36 2.11 -1.75
CA GLY A 299 -5.15 2.51 -0.36
C GLY A 299 -4.08 1.69 0.36
N ALA A 300 -3.99 0.39 0.04
CA ALA A 300 -2.94 -0.51 0.53
C ALA A 300 -1.62 -0.37 -0.25
N ILE A 301 -1.68 -0.13 -1.56
CA ILE A 301 -0.48 -0.14 -2.43
C ILE A 301 0.34 1.16 -2.34
N LEU A 302 -0.28 2.35 -2.29
CA LEU A 302 0.48 3.62 -2.29
C LEU A 302 1.49 3.76 -1.13
N PRO A 303 1.17 3.37 0.12
CA PRO A 303 2.15 3.33 1.20
C PRO A 303 3.34 2.40 0.89
N CYS A 304 3.09 1.25 0.25
CA CYS A 304 4.10 0.23 -0.04
C CYS A 304 5.12 0.65 -1.13
N ILE A 305 4.84 1.70 -1.92
CA ILE A 305 5.77 2.23 -2.93
C ILE A 305 7.09 2.71 -2.31
N SER A 306 7.04 3.12 -1.05
CA SER A 306 8.18 3.60 -0.26
C SER A 306 8.49 2.71 0.95
N ASP A 307 8.08 1.43 0.92
CA ASP A 307 8.40 0.47 1.98
C ASP A 307 9.92 0.31 2.16
N GLU A 308 10.37 -0.10 3.34
CA GLU A 308 11.80 -0.35 3.63
C GLU A 308 12.35 -1.51 2.80
N GLU A 309 11.54 -2.54 2.55
CA GLU A 309 11.94 -3.73 1.79
C GLU A 309 11.83 -3.51 0.27
N GLU A 310 12.92 -3.77 -0.45
CA GLU A 310 13.02 -3.51 -1.89
C GLU A 310 12.02 -4.33 -2.70
N LYS A 311 11.84 -5.60 -2.37
CA LYS A 311 10.87 -6.46 -3.07
C LYS A 311 9.45 -5.91 -2.95
N ILE A 312 9.09 -5.37 -1.79
CA ILE A 312 7.77 -4.78 -1.57
C ILE A 312 7.61 -3.54 -2.45
N ARG A 313 8.61 -2.65 -2.51
CA ARG A 313 8.56 -1.47 -3.38
C ARG A 313 8.40 -1.83 -4.85
N VAL A 314 9.11 -2.84 -5.33
CA VAL A 314 9.06 -3.27 -6.74
C VAL A 314 7.66 -3.77 -7.10
N VAL A 315 7.10 -4.67 -6.28
CA VAL A 315 5.76 -5.21 -6.51
C VAL A 315 4.70 -4.11 -6.40
N ALA A 316 4.79 -3.23 -5.39
CA ALA A 316 3.84 -2.14 -5.20
C ALA A 316 3.83 -1.16 -6.39
N ARG A 317 4.99 -0.85 -6.97
CA ARG A 317 5.09 0.01 -8.16
C ARG A 317 4.46 -0.65 -9.38
N GLU A 318 4.77 -1.93 -9.61
CA GLU A 318 4.15 -2.70 -10.70
C GLU A 318 2.63 -2.73 -10.54
N THR A 319 2.12 -3.08 -9.36
CA THR A 319 0.67 -3.10 -9.08
C THR A 319 0.02 -1.74 -9.28
N ASN A 320 0.68 -0.66 -8.86
CA ASN A 320 0.21 0.71 -9.04
C ASN A 320 0.15 1.12 -10.53
N GLU A 321 1.13 0.70 -11.34
CA GLU A 321 1.12 0.92 -12.78
C GLU A 321 -0.01 0.13 -13.47
N GLU A 322 -0.17 -1.15 -13.10
CA GLU A 322 -1.25 -2.00 -13.61
C GLU A 322 -2.62 -1.40 -13.29
N LEU A 323 -2.88 -1.04 -12.03
CA LEU A 323 -4.12 -0.38 -11.60
C LEU A 323 -4.41 0.90 -12.40
N ARG A 324 -3.40 1.74 -12.62
CA ARG A 324 -3.56 3.00 -13.36
C ARG A 324 -3.81 2.76 -14.86
N SER A 325 -3.33 1.63 -15.39
CA SER A 325 -3.56 1.24 -16.78
C SER A 325 -5.00 0.81 -17.05
N ILE A 326 -5.72 0.33 -16.01
CA ILE A 326 -7.13 -0.08 -16.11
C ILE A 326 -8.00 1.10 -16.51
N LYS A 327 -8.81 0.89 -17.55
CA LYS A 327 -9.76 1.88 -18.08
C LYS A 327 -11.18 1.53 -17.64
N ALA A 328 -11.42 1.58 -16.34
CA ALA A 328 -12.73 1.30 -15.77
C ALA A 328 -13.69 2.49 -15.93
N ASP A 329 -14.97 2.20 -16.16
CA ASP A 329 -16.02 3.23 -16.22
C ASP A 329 -16.66 3.41 -14.83
N PRO A 330 -16.98 4.64 -14.38
CA PRO A 330 -17.81 4.85 -13.18
C PRO A 330 -19.11 4.04 -13.16
N ALA A 331 -19.68 3.72 -14.32
CA ALA A 331 -20.86 2.85 -14.43
C ALA A 331 -20.62 1.39 -13.99
N GLU A 332 -19.37 0.94 -13.98
CA GLU A 332 -18.94 -0.41 -13.58
C GLU A 332 -18.58 -0.48 -12.08
N GLY A 333 -18.81 0.61 -11.34
CA GLY A 333 -18.50 0.71 -9.91
C GLY A 333 -17.15 1.34 -9.60
N PHE A 334 -16.47 1.93 -10.58
CA PHE A 334 -15.20 2.63 -10.37
C PHE A 334 -15.40 3.91 -9.54
N GLU A 335 -14.97 3.88 -8.28
CA GLU A 335 -15.19 4.98 -7.33
C GLU A 335 -14.13 6.09 -7.43
N VAL A 336 -14.25 6.96 -8.45
CA VAL A 336 -13.34 8.11 -8.67
C VAL A 336 -13.12 8.94 -7.39
N GLY A 337 -14.19 9.24 -6.64
CA GLY A 337 -14.11 10.03 -5.42
C GLY A 337 -13.31 9.35 -4.28
N ALA A 338 -13.41 8.03 -4.16
CA ALA A 338 -12.66 7.27 -3.16
C ALA A 338 -11.16 7.26 -3.51
N ILE A 339 -10.83 7.04 -4.78
CA ILE A 339 -9.45 7.08 -5.29
C ILE A 339 -8.84 8.48 -5.10
N LEU A 340 -9.57 9.55 -5.44
CA LEU A 340 -9.14 10.92 -5.18
C LEU A 340 -8.88 11.19 -3.70
N THR A 341 -9.74 10.68 -2.81
CA THR A 341 -9.59 10.84 -1.37
C THR A 341 -8.30 10.17 -0.87
N ILE A 342 -7.99 8.99 -1.39
CA ILE A 342 -6.77 8.24 -1.07
C ILE A 342 -5.54 8.97 -1.61
N ALA A 343 -5.53 9.37 -2.88
CA ALA A 343 -4.43 10.12 -3.48
C ALA A 343 -4.18 11.44 -2.73
N ARG A 344 -5.24 12.20 -2.43
CA ARG A 344 -5.15 13.43 -1.62
C ARG A 344 -4.49 13.19 -0.27
N ARG A 345 -4.86 12.11 0.43
CA ARG A 345 -4.25 11.75 1.72
C ARG A 345 -2.74 11.48 1.57
N GLN A 346 -2.34 10.83 0.49
CA GLN A 346 -0.94 10.48 0.22
C GLN A 346 -0.07 11.67 -0.18
N LEU A 347 -0.65 12.82 -0.57
CA LEU A 347 0.12 14.07 -0.77
C LEU A 347 0.80 14.57 0.52
N SER A 348 0.34 14.12 1.69
CA SER A 348 0.98 14.43 2.98
C SER A 348 1.98 13.36 3.44
N SER A 349 2.31 12.38 2.58
CA SER A 349 3.30 11.35 2.90
C SER A 349 4.69 11.96 3.09
N GLU A 350 5.46 11.43 4.05
CA GLU A 350 6.86 11.81 4.24
C GLU A 350 7.75 11.41 3.04
N TRP A 351 7.32 10.40 2.30
CA TRP A 351 8.07 9.82 1.18
C TRP A 351 7.73 10.49 -0.14
N GLU A 352 8.76 11.06 -0.78
CA GLU A 352 8.64 11.74 -2.07
C GLU A 352 8.03 10.86 -3.16
N ALA A 353 8.48 9.61 -3.30
CA ALA A 353 7.97 8.68 -4.31
C ALA A 353 6.46 8.41 -4.16
N THR A 354 5.96 8.29 -2.93
CA THR A 354 4.52 8.12 -2.68
C THR A 354 3.72 9.38 -3.05
N ARG A 355 4.25 10.58 -2.79
CA ARG A 355 3.60 11.84 -3.17
C ARG A 355 3.54 12.00 -4.70
N ILE A 356 4.62 11.65 -5.40
CA ILE A 356 4.69 11.64 -6.88
C ILE A 356 3.61 10.73 -7.45
N GLU A 357 3.50 9.50 -6.95
CA GLU A 357 2.52 8.54 -7.47
C GLU A 357 1.07 8.95 -7.16
N ALA A 358 0.83 9.61 -6.03
CA ALA A 358 -0.47 10.21 -5.74
C ALA A 358 -0.85 11.31 -6.75
N LEU A 359 0.11 12.16 -7.17
CA LEU A 359 -0.13 13.20 -8.19
C LEU A 359 -0.39 12.60 -9.57
N HIS A 360 0.35 11.54 -9.94
CA HIS A 360 0.09 10.82 -11.19
C HIS A 360 -1.33 10.22 -11.23
N TRP A 361 -1.84 9.73 -10.11
CA TRP A 361 -3.25 9.30 -9.99
C TRP A 361 -4.23 10.45 -10.21
N ILE A 362 -4.03 11.59 -9.54
CA ILE A 362 -4.90 12.76 -9.70
C ILE A 362 -4.89 13.23 -11.17
N SER A 363 -3.73 13.28 -11.82
CA SER A 363 -3.60 13.64 -13.23
C SER A 363 -4.35 12.66 -14.14
N THR A 364 -4.15 11.35 -13.94
CA THR A 364 -4.82 10.31 -14.73
C THR A 364 -6.34 10.37 -14.60
N LEU A 365 -6.85 10.59 -13.38
CA LEU A 365 -8.28 10.75 -13.14
C LEU A 365 -8.82 12.01 -13.78
N LEU A 366 -8.07 13.11 -13.79
CA LEU A 366 -8.48 14.35 -14.42
C LEU A 366 -8.56 14.23 -15.95
N GLU A 367 -7.67 13.46 -16.56
CA GLU A 367 -7.70 13.14 -18.00
C GLU A 367 -8.89 12.24 -18.39
N ARG A 368 -9.22 11.25 -17.55
CA ARG A 368 -10.22 10.22 -17.88
C ARG A 368 -11.63 10.51 -17.37
N HIS A 369 -11.75 11.12 -16.18
CA HIS A 369 -12.99 11.36 -15.43
C HIS A 369 -13.07 12.82 -14.98
N ARG A 370 -12.83 13.75 -15.92
CA ARG A 370 -12.73 15.18 -15.64
C ARG A 370 -13.93 15.72 -14.88
N MET A 371 -15.15 15.35 -15.27
CA MET A 371 -16.38 15.87 -14.67
C MET A 371 -16.51 15.47 -13.19
N GLU A 372 -16.19 14.22 -12.88
CA GLU A 372 -16.22 13.65 -11.54
C GLU A 372 -15.15 14.31 -10.65
N VAL A 373 -13.92 14.47 -11.17
CA VAL A 373 -12.84 15.16 -10.44
C VAL A 373 -13.20 16.62 -10.15
N LEU A 374 -13.73 17.33 -11.15
CA LEU A 374 -14.13 18.73 -10.99
C LEU A 374 -15.29 18.89 -9.98
N SER A 375 -16.20 17.92 -9.89
CA SER A 375 -17.28 17.94 -8.89
C SER A 375 -16.76 17.88 -7.45
N SER A 376 -15.62 17.22 -7.24
CA SER A 376 -14.94 17.07 -5.95
C SER A 376 -13.75 18.02 -5.78
N LEU A 377 -13.61 19.01 -6.67
CA LEU A 377 -12.44 19.89 -6.71
C LEU A 377 -12.22 20.63 -5.39
N VAL A 378 -13.31 21.09 -4.76
CA VAL A 378 -13.25 21.83 -3.49
C VAL A 378 -12.48 21.05 -2.41
N ASP A 379 -12.61 19.72 -2.40
CA ASP A 379 -11.99 18.85 -1.40
C ASP A 379 -10.49 18.64 -1.63
N ILE A 380 -10.02 18.70 -2.88
CA ILE A 380 -8.62 18.44 -3.25
C ILE A 380 -7.81 19.73 -3.47
N PHE A 381 -8.47 20.83 -3.83
CA PHE A 381 -7.82 22.05 -4.32
C PHE A 381 -6.88 22.67 -3.29
N ASP A 382 -7.34 22.82 -2.03
CA ASP A 382 -6.51 23.35 -0.94
C ASP A 382 -5.28 22.46 -0.65
N THR A 383 -5.43 21.14 -0.78
CA THR A 383 -4.32 20.20 -0.57
C THR A 383 -3.28 20.33 -1.68
N LEU A 384 -3.71 20.41 -2.94
CA LEU A 384 -2.80 20.63 -4.08
C LEU A 384 -2.08 21.98 -3.97
N LEU A 385 -2.77 23.03 -3.56
CA LEU A 385 -2.16 24.35 -3.38
C LEU A 385 -1.12 24.38 -2.26
N LYS A 386 -1.38 23.68 -1.15
CA LYS A 386 -0.37 23.50 -0.09
C LYS A 386 0.83 22.71 -0.58
N ALA A 387 0.64 21.75 -1.49
CA ALA A 387 1.72 20.98 -2.09
C ALA A 387 2.64 21.79 -3.01
N LEU A 388 2.30 23.03 -3.39
CA LEU A 388 3.25 23.95 -4.05
C LEU A 388 4.44 24.35 -3.16
N SER A 389 4.31 24.17 -1.84
CA SER A 389 5.37 24.40 -0.87
C SER A 389 6.19 23.13 -0.58
N ASP A 390 6.00 22.03 -1.32
CA ASP A 390 6.74 20.78 -1.12
C ASP A 390 8.27 21.00 -1.20
N PRO A 391 9.10 20.28 -0.44
CA PRO A 391 10.55 20.35 -0.56
C PRO A 391 11.10 19.84 -1.91
N SER A 392 10.41 18.93 -2.61
CA SER A 392 10.84 18.39 -3.90
C SER A 392 10.38 19.28 -5.07
N ASP A 393 11.31 19.59 -5.97
CA ASP A 393 10.99 20.30 -7.22
C ASP A 393 10.11 19.44 -8.13
N GLU A 394 10.30 18.12 -8.16
CA GLU A 394 9.53 17.19 -8.98
C GLU A 394 8.05 17.18 -8.56
N VAL A 395 7.80 17.10 -7.24
CA VAL A 395 6.44 17.19 -6.68
C VAL A 395 5.78 18.51 -7.05
N VAL A 396 6.50 19.65 -6.90
CA VAL A 396 5.95 20.97 -7.26
C VAL A 396 5.63 21.06 -8.75
N LEU A 397 6.46 20.51 -9.63
CA LEU A 397 6.20 20.49 -11.07
C LEU A 397 4.94 19.69 -11.43
N LEU A 398 4.76 18.51 -10.82
CA LEU A 398 3.56 17.68 -11.02
C LEU A 398 2.29 18.34 -10.46
N VAL A 399 2.38 19.00 -9.30
CA VAL A 399 1.26 19.80 -8.74
C VAL A 399 0.84 20.90 -9.72
N LEU A 400 1.81 21.57 -10.35
CA LEU A 400 1.52 22.61 -11.35
C LEU A 400 0.91 22.05 -12.63
N GLU A 401 1.29 20.84 -13.05
CA GLU A 401 0.65 20.14 -14.17
C GLU A 401 -0.83 19.83 -13.88
N VAL A 402 -1.12 19.29 -12.71
CA VAL A 402 -2.50 19.05 -12.26
C VAL A 402 -3.29 20.36 -12.23
N HIS A 403 -2.73 21.42 -11.63
CA HIS A 403 -3.38 22.72 -11.59
C HIS A 403 -3.59 23.35 -12.98
N ALA A 404 -2.63 23.18 -13.90
CA ALA A 404 -2.76 23.68 -15.26
C ALA A 404 -3.89 22.98 -16.00
N CYS A 405 -4.01 21.66 -15.87
CA CYS A 405 -5.10 20.90 -16.47
C CYS A 405 -6.48 21.29 -15.89
N ILE A 406 -6.57 21.55 -14.58
CA ILE A 406 -7.78 22.13 -13.96
C ILE A 406 -8.08 23.53 -14.54
N ALA A 407 -7.05 24.34 -14.76
CA ALA A 407 -7.14 25.71 -15.24
C ALA A 407 -7.42 25.86 -16.74
N GLU A 408 -7.54 24.77 -17.50
CA GLU A 408 -8.10 24.81 -18.86
C GLU A 408 -9.51 25.42 -18.84
N ASP A 409 -10.28 25.16 -17.78
CA ASP A 409 -11.57 25.80 -17.55
C ASP A 409 -11.40 27.25 -17.07
N PRO A 410 -11.97 28.24 -17.78
CA PRO A 410 -11.85 29.66 -17.43
C PRO A 410 -12.13 30.05 -15.95
N PRO A 411 -13.18 29.53 -15.27
CA PRO A 411 -13.42 29.90 -13.88
C PRO A 411 -12.32 29.41 -12.94
N HIS A 412 -11.76 28.23 -13.20
CA HIS A 412 -10.73 27.63 -12.35
C HIS A 412 -9.36 28.28 -12.56
N PHE A 413 -9.07 28.77 -13.77
CA PHE A 413 -7.85 29.55 -14.03
C PHE A 413 -7.74 30.77 -13.12
N ARG A 414 -8.79 31.59 -13.07
CA ARG A 414 -8.78 32.79 -12.22
C ARG A 414 -8.65 32.42 -10.75
N GLN A 415 -9.36 31.39 -10.30
CA GLN A 415 -9.27 30.90 -8.93
C GLN A 415 -7.85 30.44 -8.57
N LEU A 416 -7.16 29.74 -9.47
CA LEU A 416 -5.77 29.33 -9.31
C LEU A 416 -4.84 30.53 -9.13
N VAL A 417 -4.92 31.53 -10.03
CA VAL A 417 -4.03 32.70 -9.96
C VAL A 417 -4.30 33.53 -8.69
N VAL A 418 -5.58 33.75 -8.33
CA VAL A 418 -5.94 34.45 -7.08
C VAL A 418 -5.38 33.75 -5.86
N PHE A 419 -5.53 32.42 -5.78
CA PHE A 419 -5.02 31.66 -4.63
C PHE A 419 -3.49 31.64 -4.60
N LEU A 420 -2.83 31.52 -5.76
CA LEU A 420 -1.38 31.56 -5.85
C LEU A 420 -0.82 32.89 -5.33
N VAL A 421 -1.40 34.02 -5.75
CA VAL A 421 -1.00 35.34 -5.27
C VAL A 421 -1.25 35.46 -3.75
N HIS A 422 -2.40 34.97 -3.28
CA HIS A 422 -2.69 34.93 -1.84
C HIS A 422 -1.66 34.11 -1.06
N ASN A 423 -1.27 32.93 -1.56
CA ASN A 423 -0.25 32.07 -0.95
C ASN A 423 1.11 32.75 -0.90
N PHE A 424 1.55 33.38 -2.00
CA PHE A 424 2.79 34.14 -2.01
C PHE A 424 2.78 35.31 -1.02
N ARG A 425 1.62 35.90 -0.76
CA ARG A 425 1.45 36.96 0.25
C ARG A 425 1.52 36.40 1.67
N MET A 426 0.88 35.26 1.93
CA MET A 426 0.88 34.63 3.24
C MET A 426 2.24 34.01 3.59
N ASP A 427 2.96 33.49 2.60
CA ASP A 427 4.32 32.97 2.73
C ASP A 427 5.25 33.56 1.67
N ILE A 428 5.86 34.70 2.01
CA ILE A 428 6.86 35.35 1.16
C ILE A 428 8.07 34.44 0.91
N SER A 429 8.37 33.48 1.80
CA SER A 429 9.46 32.52 1.59
C SER A 429 9.21 31.65 0.37
N LEU A 430 7.95 31.26 0.12
CA LEU A 430 7.54 30.51 -1.06
C LEU A 430 7.83 31.30 -2.34
N LEU A 431 7.46 32.59 -2.38
CA LEU A 431 7.74 33.46 -3.52
C LEU A 431 9.24 33.58 -3.78
N VAL A 432 10.03 33.82 -2.74
CA VAL A 432 11.48 33.99 -2.86
C VAL A 432 12.19 32.71 -3.31
N LYS A 433 11.80 31.55 -2.78
CA LYS A 433 12.46 30.27 -3.07
C LYS A 433 11.96 29.62 -4.34
N ARG A 434 10.64 29.63 -4.57
CA ARG A 434 9.97 28.85 -5.63
C ARG A 434 9.20 29.68 -6.64
N GLY A 435 8.97 30.98 -6.39
CA GLY A 435 8.14 31.81 -7.25
C GLY A 435 8.59 31.83 -8.71
N ALA A 436 9.91 31.90 -8.95
CA ALA A 436 10.45 31.81 -10.31
C ALA A 436 10.14 30.47 -10.99
N LEU A 437 10.30 29.34 -10.29
CA LEU A 437 9.97 28.02 -10.82
C LEU A 437 8.47 27.92 -11.15
N ILE A 438 7.62 28.32 -10.20
CA ILE A 438 6.16 28.23 -10.31
C ILE A 438 5.64 29.07 -11.48
N ILE A 439 5.99 30.36 -11.52
CA ILE A 439 5.50 31.28 -12.56
C ILE A 439 5.98 30.83 -13.95
N ARG A 440 7.26 30.45 -14.06
CA ARG A 440 7.83 29.96 -15.33
C ARG A 440 7.13 28.70 -15.80
N ARG A 441 6.92 27.72 -14.92
CA ARG A 441 6.23 26.48 -15.26
C ARG A 441 4.77 26.73 -15.65
N LEU A 442 4.06 27.63 -14.96
CA LEU A 442 2.72 28.03 -15.36
C LEU A 442 2.69 28.67 -16.75
N CYS A 443 3.67 29.50 -17.10
CA CYS A 443 3.78 30.06 -18.45
C CYS A 443 4.13 29.01 -19.53
N VAL A 444 4.72 27.88 -19.15
CA VAL A 444 4.98 26.77 -20.08
C VAL A 444 3.72 25.92 -20.27
N LEU A 445 2.98 25.67 -19.19
CA LEU A 445 1.79 24.82 -19.20
C LEU A 445 0.52 25.54 -19.69
N LEU A 446 0.47 26.86 -19.50
CA LEU A 446 -0.63 27.74 -19.89
C LEU A 446 -0.09 28.82 -20.82
N ASP A 447 -0.98 29.58 -21.45
CA ASP A 447 -0.59 30.72 -22.28
C ASP A 447 0.13 31.82 -21.45
N PRO A 448 1.40 32.18 -21.77
CA PRO A 448 2.17 33.17 -21.01
C PRO A 448 1.51 34.56 -20.95
N GLU A 449 0.87 34.99 -22.05
CA GLU A 449 0.19 36.27 -22.11
C GLU A 449 -0.99 36.29 -21.13
N ARG A 450 -1.83 35.25 -21.15
CA ARG A 450 -2.96 35.06 -20.23
C ARG A 450 -2.52 35.05 -18.78
N VAL A 451 -1.44 34.34 -18.44
CA VAL A 451 -0.89 34.30 -17.08
C VAL A 451 -0.47 35.70 -16.61
N TYR A 452 0.29 36.44 -17.43
CA TYR A 452 0.77 37.77 -17.07
C TYR A 452 -0.37 38.79 -16.95
N ARG A 453 -1.38 38.74 -17.81
CA ARG A 453 -2.56 39.62 -17.74
C ARG A 453 -3.38 39.39 -16.47
N GLU A 454 -3.64 38.14 -16.10
CA GLU A 454 -4.43 37.83 -14.91
C GLU A 454 -3.66 38.21 -13.63
N LEU A 455 -2.36 37.89 -13.56
CA LEU A 455 -1.49 38.32 -12.46
C LEU A 455 -1.47 39.85 -12.32
N SER A 456 -1.37 40.56 -13.44
CA SER A 456 -1.40 42.02 -13.44
C SER A 456 -2.72 42.58 -12.95
N THR A 457 -3.84 42.01 -13.41
CA THR A 457 -5.19 42.41 -12.98
C THR A 457 -5.39 42.22 -11.48
N ILE A 458 -4.87 41.13 -10.91
CA ILE A 458 -4.94 40.88 -9.45
C ILE A 458 -4.03 41.85 -8.69
N LEU A 459 -2.82 42.09 -9.20
CA LEU A 459 -1.84 42.97 -8.55
C LEU A 459 -2.26 44.44 -8.56
N GLU A 460 -2.97 44.91 -9.58
CA GLU A 460 -3.52 46.27 -9.62
C GLU A 460 -4.40 46.58 -8.40
N GLY A 461 -5.11 45.58 -7.88
CA GLY A 461 -5.95 45.68 -6.68
C GLY A 461 -5.25 45.32 -5.36
N GLU A 462 -3.95 45.03 -5.36
CA GLU A 462 -3.25 44.57 -4.15
C GLU A 462 -2.95 45.73 -3.20
N SER A 463 -3.34 45.53 -1.94
CA SER A 463 -3.20 46.51 -0.87
C SER A 463 -1.82 46.50 -0.20
N ASP A 464 -1.17 45.33 -0.18
CA ASP A 464 0.19 45.19 0.35
C ASP A 464 1.21 45.60 -0.73
N LEU A 465 1.62 46.86 -0.69
CA LEU A 465 2.54 47.44 -1.68
C LEU A 465 3.95 46.85 -1.62
N ASP A 466 4.41 46.42 -0.43
CA ASP A 466 5.71 45.78 -0.28
C ASP A 466 5.70 44.40 -0.98
N PHE A 467 4.65 43.61 -0.73
CA PHE A 467 4.45 42.33 -1.41
C PHE A 467 4.28 42.51 -2.93
N ALA A 468 3.41 43.44 -3.35
CA ALA A 468 3.17 43.71 -4.77
C ALA A 468 4.47 44.10 -5.49
N SER A 469 5.30 44.96 -4.88
CA SER A 469 6.61 45.32 -5.39
C SER A 469 7.52 44.09 -5.56
N ILE A 470 7.58 43.18 -4.58
CA ILE A 470 8.43 41.97 -4.65
C ILE A 470 7.95 41.03 -5.77
N LEU A 471 6.64 40.81 -5.89
CA LEU A 471 6.08 39.94 -6.93
C LEU A 471 6.29 40.55 -8.33
N VAL A 472 6.07 41.85 -8.50
CA VAL A 472 6.34 42.55 -9.78
C VAL A 472 7.81 42.52 -10.14
N GLN A 473 8.73 42.66 -9.18
CA GLN A 473 10.16 42.48 -9.43
C GLN A 473 10.50 41.07 -9.93
N THR A 474 9.86 40.06 -9.32
CA THR A 474 10.00 38.65 -9.73
C THR A 474 9.47 38.44 -11.15
N LEU A 475 8.26 38.93 -11.44
CA LEU A 475 7.65 38.87 -12.78
C LEU A 475 8.51 39.58 -13.83
N ASN A 476 9.03 40.75 -13.51
CA ASN A 476 9.88 41.50 -14.43
C ASN A 476 11.19 40.74 -14.76
N LEU A 477 11.82 40.14 -13.76
CA LEU A 477 13.02 39.34 -13.97
C LEU A 477 12.72 38.14 -14.88
N ILE A 478 11.60 37.43 -14.64
CA ILE A 478 11.17 36.28 -15.46
C ILE A 478 10.85 36.74 -16.89
N LEU A 479 10.04 37.79 -17.06
CA LEU A 479 9.68 38.36 -18.36
C LEU A 479 10.91 38.67 -19.20
N LEU A 480 11.94 39.23 -18.59
CA LEU A 480 13.15 39.60 -19.30
C LEU A 480 14.03 38.38 -19.60
N THR A 481 14.20 37.45 -18.66
CA THR A 481 15.25 36.42 -18.74
C THR A 481 14.80 35.05 -19.26
N SER A 482 13.53 34.70 -19.10
CA SER A 482 13.02 33.35 -19.37
C SER A 482 12.74 33.11 -20.86
N SER A 483 13.15 31.96 -21.39
CA SER A 483 12.97 31.61 -22.81
C SER A 483 11.51 31.54 -23.24
N GLU A 484 10.66 30.95 -22.40
CA GLU A 484 9.21 30.75 -22.59
C GLU A 484 8.41 32.05 -22.76
N LEU A 485 9.00 33.21 -22.42
CA LEU A 485 8.40 34.54 -22.56
C LEU A 485 8.86 35.28 -23.83
N SER A 486 9.49 34.59 -24.79
CA SER A 486 10.00 35.21 -26.04
C SER A 486 8.90 35.91 -26.84
N GLU A 487 7.76 35.25 -27.04
CA GLU A 487 6.66 35.79 -27.84
C GLU A 487 6.03 37.01 -27.15
N VAL A 488 5.84 36.95 -25.82
CA VAL A 488 5.35 38.08 -25.01
C VAL A 488 6.31 39.27 -25.11
N ARG A 489 7.63 39.04 -25.04
CA ARG A 489 8.62 40.11 -25.23
C ARG A 489 8.55 40.74 -26.61
N ASP A 490 8.38 39.94 -27.65
CA ASP A 490 8.31 40.46 -29.01
C ASP A 490 6.99 41.20 -29.28
N LEU A 491 5.89 40.75 -28.67
CA LEU A 491 4.62 41.48 -28.67
C LEU A 491 4.76 42.84 -27.97
N LEU A 492 5.40 42.87 -26.80
CA LEU A 492 5.70 44.10 -26.06
C LEU A 492 6.62 45.05 -26.84
N LYS A 493 7.70 44.56 -27.46
CA LYS A 493 8.59 45.40 -28.31
C LYS A 493 7.84 46.09 -29.45
N ASN A 494 6.75 45.50 -29.92
CA ASN A 494 5.92 46.01 -30.98
C ASN A 494 4.73 46.84 -30.48
N SER A 495 4.70 47.26 -29.21
CA SER A 495 3.57 48.00 -28.60
C SER A 495 3.18 49.29 -29.32
N LEU A 496 4.14 49.96 -29.97
CA LEU A 496 3.87 51.20 -30.71
C LEU A 496 3.26 50.97 -32.10
N VAL A 497 3.28 49.73 -32.60
CA VAL A 497 2.91 49.38 -33.98
C VAL A 497 1.77 48.36 -34.02
N SER A 498 1.72 47.44 -33.06
CA SER A 498 0.70 46.40 -32.95
C SER A 498 -0.38 46.78 -31.93
N PRO A 499 -1.68 46.75 -32.30
CA PRO A 499 -2.78 46.93 -31.34
C PRO A 499 -2.73 45.93 -30.19
N ALA A 500 -2.40 44.67 -30.46
CA ALA A 500 -2.27 43.63 -29.44
C ALA A 500 -1.09 43.90 -28.49
N GLY A 501 0.05 44.38 -29.03
CA GLY A 501 1.19 44.79 -28.22
C GLY A 501 0.85 45.97 -27.31
N LYS A 502 0.16 46.97 -27.86
CA LYS A 502 -0.33 48.12 -27.08
C LYS A 502 -1.25 47.69 -25.95
N ASP A 503 -2.21 46.81 -26.25
CA ASP A 503 -3.17 46.30 -25.28
C ASP A 503 -2.48 45.53 -24.15
N LEU A 504 -1.52 44.64 -24.48
CA LEU A 504 -0.72 43.94 -23.49
C LEU A 504 0.08 44.93 -22.63
N PHE A 505 0.78 45.89 -23.23
CA PHE A 505 1.53 46.90 -22.48
C PHE A 505 0.63 47.66 -21.50
N VAL A 506 -0.55 48.10 -21.95
CA VAL A 506 -1.52 48.81 -21.09
C VAL A 506 -2.02 47.92 -19.97
N SER A 507 -2.30 46.64 -20.25
CA SER A 507 -2.76 45.70 -19.23
C SER A 507 -1.73 45.48 -18.12
N LEU A 508 -0.43 45.44 -18.45
CA LEU A 508 0.64 45.27 -17.47
C LEU A 508 1.00 46.57 -16.74
N TYR A 509 0.71 47.72 -17.34
CA TYR A 509 1.23 49.01 -16.91
C TYR A 509 0.92 49.32 -15.43
N ALA A 510 -0.35 49.20 -15.04
CA ALA A 510 -0.81 49.60 -13.70
C ALA A 510 -0.13 48.80 -12.59
N SER A 511 -0.04 47.48 -12.72
CA SER A 511 0.64 46.66 -11.71
C SER A 511 2.16 46.81 -11.76
N TRP A 512 2.76 47.06 -12.94
CA TRP A 512 4.20 47.29 -13.02
C TRP A 512 4.65 48.56 -12.29
N CYS A 513 3.75 49.53 -12.08
CA CYS A 513 4.02 50.72 -11.28
C CYS A 513 4.31 50.44 -9.79
N HIS A 514 3.99 49.26 -9.26
CA HIS A 514 4.40 48.87 -7.89
C HIS A 514 5.92 48.74 -7.75
N SER A 515 6.68 48.74 -8.84
CA SER A 515 8.15 48.76 -8.82
C SER A 515 8.71 49.73 -9.86
N PRO A 516 9.34 50.86 -9.43
CA PRO A 516 9.91 51.85 -10.34
C PRO A 516 10.82 51.26 -11.42
N MET A 517 11.69 50.33 -11.03
CA MET A 517 12.64 49.72 -11.95
C MET A 517 11.96 48.75 -12.93
N ALA A 518 10.89 48.07 -12.50
CA ALA A 518 10.12 47.21 -13.37
C ALA A 518 9.36 48.00 -14.43
N ILE A 519 8.71 49.10 -14.06
CA ILE A 519 7.97 49.94 -15.03
C ILE A 519 8.93 50.61 -16.02
N ILE A 520 10.11 51.05 -15.56
CA ILE A 520 11.14 51.58 -16.47
C ILE A 520 11.61 50.49 -17.44
N SER A 521 11.91 49.27 -16.97
CA SER A 521 12.27 48.18 -17.89
C SER A 521 11.16 47.81 -18.85
N LEU A 522 9.89 47.84 -18.41
CA LEU A 522 8.74 47.58 -19.29
C LEU A 522 8.65 48.65 -20.39
N CYS A 523 8.84 49.93 -20.04
CA CYS A 523 8.85 51.01 -21.03
C CYS A 523 10.02 50.92 -22.01
N LEU A 524 11.20 50.54 -21.53
CA LEU A 524 12.38 50.31 -22.37
C LEU A 524 12.17 49.11 -23.30
N LEU A 525 11.56 48.03 -22.80
CA LEU A 525 11.20 46.85 -23.57
C LEU A 525 10.19 47.20 -24.68
N ALA A 526 9.15 47.96 -24.34
CA ALA A 526 8.10 48.39 -25.25
C ALA A 526 8.50 49.53 -26.20
N GLN A 527 9.74 50.02 -26.10
CA GLN A 527 10.29 51.14 -26.86
C GLN A 527 9.56 52.48 -26.63
N THR A 528 8.81 52.60 -25.54
CA THR A 528 8.09 53.83 -25.14
C THR A 528 9.04 54.78 -24.42
N TYR A 529 10.15 55.17 -25.07
CA TYR A 529 11.26 55.90 -24.44
C TYR A 529 10.88 57.26 -23.87
N GLN A 530 9.97 57.97 -24.53
CA GLN A 530 9.46 59.25 -24.03
C GLN A 530 8.77 59.06 -22.68
N HIS A 531 8.01 57.98 -22.55
CA HIS A 531 7.31 57.63 -21.32
C HIS A 531 8.27 57.13 -20.23
N ALA A 532 9.27 56.30 -20.61
CA ALA A 532 10.34 55.89 -19.70
C ALA A 532 11.05 57.11 -19.08
N ASN A 533 11.36 58.13 -19.90
CA ASN A 533 11.94 59.37 -19.41
C ASN A 533 10.99 60.13 -18.46
N ALA A 534 9.69 60.19 -18.76
CA ALA A 534 8.71 60.83 -17.88
C ALA A 534 8.64 60.15 -16.51
N VAL A 535 8.62 58.81 -16.48
CA VAL A 535 8.64 58.01 -15.24
C VAL A 535 9.92 58.24 -14.44
N ILE A 536 11.09 58.30 -15.09
CA ILE A 536 12.36 58.58 -14.40
C ILE A 536 12.36 59.97 -13.76
N GLN A 537 11.80 60.97 -14.44
CA GLN A 537 11.72 62.33 -13.89
C GLN A 537 10.77 62.42 -12.69
N SER A 538 9.72 61.57 -12.60
CA SER A 538 8.87 61.52 -11.40
C SER A 538 9.55 60.87 -10.20
N LEU A 539 10.62 60.10 -10.38
CA LEU A 539 11.37 59.49 -9.27
C LEU A 539 12.22 60.50 -8.47
N VAL A 540 12.36 61.73 -8.94
CA VAL A 540 13.07 62.80 -8.23
C VAL A 540 12.41 63.12 -6.88
N GLU A 541 11.12 62.81 -6.74
CA GLU A 541 10.34 63.04 -5.52
C GLU A 541 10.44 61.87 -4.51
N GLU A 542 11.08 60.74 -4.86
CA GLU A 542 11.24 59.59 -3.96
C GLU A 542 12.56 59.61 -3.18
N ASP A 543 12.52 59.13 -1.92
CA ASP A 543 13.71 58.95 -1.10
C ASP A 543 14.60 57.81 -1.63
N ILE A 544 15.78 58.17 -2.14
CA ILE A 544 16.79 57.21 -2.62
C ILE A 544 17.35 56.41 -1.44
N ASN A 545 16.76 55.24 -1.18
CA ASN A 545 17.17 54.32 -0.13
C ASN A 545 17.99 53.13 -0.68
N VAL A 546 18.53 52.31 0.22
CA VAL A 546 19.35 51.14 -0.16
C VAL A 546 18.57 50.14 -1.02
N LYS A 547 17.27 49.91 -0.72
CA LYS A 547 16.43 48.99 -1.52
C LYS A 547 16.29 49.51 -2.95
N PHE A 548 16.08 50.81 -3.13
CA PHE A 548 16.02 51.47 -4.44
C PHE A 548 17.32 51.27 -5.23
N LEU A 549 18.47 51.56 -4.60
CA LEU A 549 19.78 51.43 -5.24
C LEU A 549 20.09 49.99 -5.67
N VAL A 550 19.72 49.01 -4.86
CA VAL A 550 19.86 47.58 -5.21
C VAL A 550 19.01 47.22 -6.43
N GLN A 551 17.80 47.76 -6.54
CA GLN A 551 16.95 47.52 -7.72
C GLN A 551 17.45 48.25 -8.96
N LEU A 552 17.99 49.46 -8.80
CA LEU A 552 18.62 50.21 -9.89
C LEU A 552 19.85 49.46 -10.44
N ASP A 553 20.71 48.94 -9.57
CA ASP A 553 21.84 48.10 -9.97
C ASP A 553 21.39 46.85 -10.74
N LYS A 554 20.34 46.16 -10.27
CA LYS A 554 19.74 45.03 -10.99
C LYS A 554 19.24 45.42 -12.38
N LEU A 555 18.55 46.57 -12.51
CA LEU A 555 18.09 47.08 -13.81
C LEU A 555 19.26 47.34 -14.75
N ILE A 556 20.33 47.96 -14.27
CA ILE A 556 21.52 48.25 -15.09
C ILE A 556 22.14 46.96 -15.61
N ARG A 557 22.32 45.95 -14.74
CA ARG A 557 22.79 44.63 -15.16
C ARG A 557 21.84 43.98 -16.18
N LEU A 558 20.53 44.18 -16.05
CA LEU A 558 19.56 43.70 -17.02
C LEU A 558 19.69 44.41 -18.37
N LEU A 559 19.88 45.73 -18.40
CA LEU A 559 20.18 46.47 -19.64
C LEU A 559 21.46 45.97 -20.32
N GLU A 560 22.36 45.36 -19.54
CA GLU A 560 23.55 44.75 -20.09
C GLU A 560 23.31 43.41 -20.80
N THR A 561 22.18 42.76 -20.55
CA THR A 561 21.84 41.46 -21.15
C THR A 561 21.54 41.54 -22.65
N PRO A 562 21.58 40.41 -23.39
CA PRO A 562 21.24 40.37 -24.81
C PRO A 562 19.82 40.83 -25.14
N ILE A 563 18.88 40.72 -24.20
CA ILE A 563 17.47 41.14 -24.39
C ILE A 563 17.38 42.61 -24.79
N PHE A 564 18.25 43.46 -24.24
CA PHE A 564 18.30 44.89 -24.50
C PHE A 564 19.43 45.31 -25.46
N ALA A 565 20.06 44.36 -26.16
CA ALA A 565 21.12 44.68 -27.13
C ALA A 565 20.64 45.68 -28.20
N TYR A 566 19.36 45.61 -28.60
CA TYR A 566 18.76 46.55 -29.55
C TYR A 566 18.76 48.00 -29.05
N LEU A 567 18.63 48.26 -27.74
CA LEU A 567 18.72 49.62 -27.18
C LEU A 567 20.08 50.23 -27.47
N ARG A 568 21.15 49.45 -27.29
CA ARG A 568 22.53 49.89 -27.52
C ARG A 568 22.80 50.17 -28.99
N LEU A 569 22.21 49.38 -29.89
CA LEU A 569 22.27 49.65 -31.32
C LEU A 569 21.49 50.92 -31.69
N GLN A 570 20.33 51.15 -31.08
CA GLN A 570 19.53 52.36 -31.29
C GLN A 570 20.22 53.63 -30.78
N LEU A 571 21.09 53.54 -29.76
CA LEU A 571 21.90 54.68 -29.31
C LEU A 571 22.90 55.20 -30.35
N LEU A 572 23.21 54.40 -31.38
CA LEU A 572 24.02 54.87 -32.52
C LEU A 572 23.27 55.92 -33.37
N GLU A 573 21.96 56.07 -33.18
CA GLU A 573 21.10 57.04 -33.88
C GLU A 573 20.46 58.05 -32.90
N PRO A 574 21.23 58.94 -32.25
CA PRO A 574 20.72 59.82 -31.19
C PRO A 574 19.66 60.82 -31.68
N GLY A 575 19.67 61.17 -32.97
CA GLY A 575 18.64 62.02 -33.57
C GLY A 575 17.26 61.34 -33.65
N ARG A 576 17.22 60.01 -33.81
CA ARG A 576 15.98 59.23 -33.88
C ARG A 576 15.49 58.80 -32.50
N TYR A 577 16.41 58.48 -31.59
CA TYR A 577 16.11 57.95 -30.26
C TYR A 577 16.52 58.91 -29.13
N ILE A 578 16.24 60.20 -29.26
CA ILE A 578 16.62 61.23 -28.27
C ILE A 578 16.07 60.95 -26.87
N TRP A 579 14.87 60.37 -26.79
CA TRP A 579 14.24 60.04 -25.51
C TRP A 579 14.91 58.84 -24.82
N LEU A 580 15.46 57.90 -25.59
CA LEU A 580 16.25 56.79 -25.03
C LEU A 580 17.52 57.33 -24.39
N LEU A 581 18.20 58.25 -25.09
CA LEU A 581 19.39 58.93 -24.55
C LEU A 581 19.06 59.65 -23.24
N LYS A 582 17.99 60.45 -23.21
CA LYS A 582 17.55 61.16 -21.99
C LYS A 582 17.18 60.22 -20.85
N ALA A 583 16.47 59.13 -21.13
CA ALA A 583 16.11 58.14 -20.12
C ALA A 583 17.36 57.49 -19.51
N LEU A 584 18.34 57.06 -20.32
CA LEU A 584 19.57 56.46 -19.81
C LEU A 584 20.44 57.44 -19.02
N TYR A 585 20.54 58.71 -19.46
CA TYR A 585 21.19 59.74 -18.66
C TYR A 585 20.45 60.01 -17.34
N GLY A 586 19.11 59.97 -17.35
CA GLY A 586 18.31 60.08 -16.12
C GLY A 586 18.64 58.96 -15.13
N LEU A 587 18.74 57.71 -15.59
CA LEU A 587 19.18 56.57 -14.76
C LEU A 587 20.60 56.78 -14.23
N LEU A 588 21.52 57.29 -15.06
CA LEU A 588 22.89 57.61 -14.64
C LEU A 588 22.92 58.66 -13.52
N MET A 589 22.03 59.65 -13.54
CA MET A 589 21.96 60.68 -12.49
C MET A 589 21.43 60.14 -11.15
N LEU A 590 20.71 59.02 -11.16
CA LEU A 590 20.20 58.36 -9.95
C LEU A 590 21.22 57.41 -9.29
N LEU A 591 22.34 57.14 -9.96
CA LEU A 591 23.41 56.32 -9.39
C LEU A 591 24.19 57.07 -8.30
N PRO A 592 24.68 56.37 -7.26
CA PRO A 592 25.54 56.98 -6.26
C PRO A 592 26.80 57.54 -6.93
N GLN A 593 27.00 58.85 -6.85
CA GLN A 593 28.24 59.46 -7.33
C GLN A 593 29.32 59.17 -6.28
N GLU A 594 30.38 58.45 -6.64
CA GLU A 594 31.52 58.22 -5.74
C GLU A 594 32.06 59.57 -5.26
N VAL A 595 31.87 59.88 -3.98
CA VAL A 595 32.59 60.97 -3.33
C VAL A 595 34.03 60.49 -3.17
N GLN A 596 34.89 60.81 -4.15
CA GLN A 596 36.34 60.73 -3.98
C GLN A 596 36.72 61.57 -2.75
N ARG A 597 36.99 60.91 -1.61
CA ARG A 597 37.70 61.56 -0.52
C ARG A 597 39.13 61.81 -1.02
N PRO A 598 39.70 63.02 -0.82
CA PRO A 598 41.09 63.25 -1.17
C PRO A 598 41.99 62.31 -0.34
N GLU A 599 42.88 61.60 -1.02
CA GLU A 599 43.89 60.73 -0.41
C GLU A 599 44.70 61.52 0.62
N GLU A 600 44.69 61.09 1.89
CA GLU A 600 45.71 61.50 2.85
C GLU A 600 47.07 60.96 2.39
N PRO A 601 48.16 61.74 2.48
CA PRO A 601 49.47 61.27 2.03
C PRO A 601 49.99 60.15 2.92
N PRO A 602 50.77 59.20 2.37
CA PRO A 602 51.19 58.01 3.11
C PRO A 602 52.21 58.32 4.20
N ASP A 603 52.01 57.68 5.36
CA ASP A 603 52.86 57.70 6.55
C ASP A 603 54.26 57.08 6.25
N PRO A 604 55.40 57.74 6.58
CA PRO A 604 56.75 57.27 6.18
C PRO A 604 57.24 55.98 6.85
N ALA A 605 56.43 55.31 7.68
CA ALA A 605 56.90 54.24 8.58
C ALA A 605 56.90 52.81 8.00
N SER A 606 56.45 52.56 6.76
CA SER A 606 56.29 51.20 6.23
C SER A 606 57.48 50.62 5.44
N TRP A 607 58.68 51.21 5.56
CA TRP A 607 59.91 50.61 5.00
C TRP A 607 60.64 49.78 6.06
N ASN A 608 60.16 48.56 6.30
CA ASN A 608 60.99 47.50 6.87
C ASN A 608 60.52 46.14 6.39
N MET A 609 61.17 45.64 5.33
CA MET A 609 61.10 44.26 4.86
C MET A 609 62.21 43.45 5.53
N SER A 610 61.85 42.42 6.30
CA SER A 610 62.75 41.33 6.68
C SER A 610 62.04 39.97 6.76
N GLY A 611 62.22 39.18 5.69
CA GLY A 611 62.28 37.71 5.70
C GLY A 611 60.98 36.90 5.53
N PRO A 612 61.07 35.59 5.27
CA PRO A 612 61.64 35.01 4.04
C PRO A 612 60.73 33.94 3.38
N LEU A 613 61.07 33.62 2.13
CA LEU A 613 60.56 32.51 1.30
C LEU A 613 60.72 31.12 1.96
N SER A 614 59.70 30.26 1.89
CA SER A 614 59.87 28.84 1.49
C SER A 614 58.56 28.09 1.18
N ARG A 615 58.54 27.46 -0.01
CA ARG A 615 58.01 26.13 -0.44
C ARG A 615 56.79 25.56 0.33
N SER A 616 55.75 25.03 -0.32
CA SER A 616 55.81 23.71 -0.99
C SER A 616 54.42 23.23 -1.45
N ARG A 617 54.35 22.79 -2.71
CA ARG A 617 53.59 21.67 -3.33
C ARG A 617 52.16 21.34 -2.86
N ARG A 618 51.23 21.42 -3.82
CA ARG A 618 50.00 20.62 -3.89
C ARG A 618 50.30 19.22 -4.46
N GLY A 619 49.79 18.20 -3.78
CA GLY A 619 49.09 17.08 -4.42
C GLY A 619 47.61 17.43 -4.51
#